data_AF-A0A378FY62-F1
#
_entry.id   AF-A0A378FY62-F1
#
_cell.length_a   1.000
_cell.length_b   1.000
_cell.length_c   1.000
_cell.angle_alpha   90.00
_cell.angle_beta   90.00
_cell.angle_gamma   90.00
#
_symmetry.space_group_name_H-M   'P 1'
#
loop_
_entity.id
_entity.type
_entity.pdbx_description
1 polymer ?
#
loop_
_entity_poly.entity_id
_entity_poly.type
_entity_poly.pdbx_seq_one_letter_code
_entity_poly.pdbx_strand_id
1 'polypeptide(L)'
;MQDSVNQPGFLFHDYETFGTSPSLDRPAQFAAIRTDAELNVLGEPEVFYCKPADDYLPQPQAVMITGITPQEALAKGDNEATFARRIHDLFTVPQTCIVGYNNVRFDDEVTRNIFYRNFYDPYAWSWQHDNSRWDLLDVMRACYALRPEGIAWPENDEGLPSFRLEHLTVANGIEHQNAHDAMADVYATIAMAKLVKTRQPRLFDYLYSHRNKRKLATLIDVPQMKPLVHVSGMFGAARGNTSLVAPLAWHPENRNAVIMVDLAGDMAPLLELDADALRERLYTPRAELGDLPAAPIKLVHLNKCPVLAQANTLRPQDADRLGISIQRCLENAQLLRANPQVREKVVAVYAEASRSCRPKTSTPSFTMGSLAMPTARR
;
A
#
# COMPACT_ATOMS: atom_id res chain seq x y z
N MET A 1 21.16 16.75 -22.95
CA MET A 1 19.93 15.95 -22.83
C MET A 1 20.09 14.70 -21.96
N GLN A 2 21.30 14.14 -21.78
CA GLN A 2 21.53 13.03 -20.84
C GLN A 2 21.52 13.45 -19.35
N ASP A 3 21.84 14.71 -19.03
CA ASP A 3 21.95 15.17 -17.63
C ASP A 3 20.61 15.32 -16.89
N SER A 4 19.46 15.32 -17.59
CA SER A 4 18.13 15.42 -16.95
C SER A 4 17.56 14.08 -16.50
N VAL A 5 18.08 12.94 -17.00
CA VAL A 5 17.53 11.60 -16.72
C VAL A 5 18.02 11.03 -15.38
N ASN A 6 19.17 11.48 -14.89
CA ASN A 6 19.80 11.02 -13.64
C ASN A 6 19.52 11.91 -12.42
N GLN A 7 18.55 12.83 -12.50
CA GLN A 7 18.16 13.63 -11.35
C GLN A 7 17.21 12.86 -10.43
N PRO A 8 17.34 12.98 -9.10
CA PRO A 8 16.37 12.44 -8.16
C PRO A 8 14.95 12.88 -8.51
N GLY A 9 14.03 11.94 -8.55
CA GLY A 9 12.67 12.24 -9.00
C GLY A 9 11.70 11.11 -8.74
N PHE A 10 10.55 11.22 -9.39
CA PHE A 10 9.49 10.24 -9.31
C PHE A 10 9.30 9.57 -10.67
N LEU A 11 8.93 8.29 -10.63
CA LEU A 11 8.37 7.60 -11.78
C LEU A 11 6.94 7.23 -11.40
N PHE A 12 5.99 7.99 -11.92
CA PHE A 12 4.58 7.69 -11.78
C PHE A 12 4.21 6.60 -12.77
N HIS A 13 3.47 5.59 -12.33
CA HIS A 13 3.03 4.51 -13.21
C HIS A 13 1.66 3.95 -12.80
N ASP A 14 1.04 3.26 -13.75
CA ASP A 14 -0.20 2.53 -13.58
C ASP A 14 -0.26 1.34 -14.57
N TYR A 15 -0.98 0.28 -14.19
CA TYR A 15 -1.27 -0.85 -15.07
C TYR A 15 -2.77 -1.00 -15.29
N GLU A 16 -3.13 -1.27 -16.55
CA GLU A 16 -4.39 -1.94 -16.84
C GLU A 16 -4.14 -3.44 -16.96
N THR A 17 -4.93 -4.25 -16.25
CA THR A 17 -4.76 -5.71 -16.20
C THR A 17 -6.02 -6.43 -16.69
N PHE A 18 -5.85 -7.67 -17.10
CA PHE A 18 -6.96 -8.53 -17.50
C PHE A 18 -7.71 -9.17 -16.32
N GLY A 19 -7.42 -8.77 -15.08
CA GLY A 19 -8.08 -9.26 -13.89
C GLY A 19 -7.43 -8.79 -12.59
N THR A 20 -8.05 -9.13 -11.47
CA THR A 20 -7.73 -8.59 -10.15
C THR A 20 -6.67 -9.38 -9.37
N SER A 21 -6.23 -10.55 -9.86
CA SER A 21 -5.17 -11.35 -9.24
C SER A 21 -3.80 -10.98 -9.83
N PRO A 22 -2.89 -10.31 -9.08
CA PRO A 22 -1.60 -9.90 -9.62
C PRO A 22 -0.69 -11.05 -10.07
N SER A 23 -0.93 -12.26 -9.55
CA SER A 23 -0.16 -13.45 -9.88
C SER A 23 -0.75 -14.29 -11.01
N LEU A 24 -2.09 -14.37 -11.10
CA LEU A 24 -2.79 -15.26 -12.03
C LEU A 24 -3.25 -14.54 -13.29
N ASP A 25 -3.65 -13.28 -13.17
CA ASP A 25 -4.06 -12.46 -14.30
C ASP A 25 -2.86 -11.81 -14.98
N ARG A 26 -3.02 -11.47 -16.26
CA ARG A 26 -1.95 -10.90 -17.09
C ARG A 26 -2.10 -9.38 -17.23
N PRO A 27 -1.00 -8.63 -17.32
CA PRO A 27 -1.07 -7.21 -17.66
C PRO A 27 -1.61 -7.04 -19.09
N ALA A 28 -2.33 -5.94 -19.33
CA ALA A 28 -2.83 -5.55 -20.65
C ALA A 28 -2.07 -4.33 -21.18
N GLN A 29 -1.93 -3.28 -20.35
CA GLN A 29 -1.23 -2.04 -20.67
C GLN A 29 -0.40 -1.57 -19.47
N PHE A 30 0.67 -0.85 -19.75
CA PHE A 30 1.43 -0.09 -18.76
C PHE A 30 1.59 1.33 -19.26
N ALA A 31 1.42 2.29 -18.34
CA ALA A 31 1.76 3.67 -18.56
C ALA A 31 2.68 4.18 -17.46
N ALA A 32 3.64 5.02 -17.81
CA ALA A 32 4.47 5.72 -16.85
C ALA A 32 4.96 7.07 -17.35
N ILE A 33 5.27 7.96 -16.41
CA ILE A 33 5.91 9.22 -16.71
C ILE A 33 6.87 9.63 -15.58
N ARG A 34 8.02 10.15 -15.97
CA ARG A 34 9.03 10.62 -15.03
C ARG A 34 8.76 12.07 -14.67
N THR A 35 9.02 12.44 -13.42
CA THR A 35 9.02 13.83 -12.96
C THR A 35 10.26 14.15 -12.14
N ASP A 36 10.60 15.42 -12.06
CA ASP A 36 11.54 15.91 -11.05
C ASP A 36 10.91 15.89 -9.64
N ALA A 37 11.67 16.31 -8.62
CA ALA A 37 11.20 16.42 -7.24
C ALA A 37 10.08 17.47 -7.04
N GLU A 38 9.93 18.40 -7.98
CA GLU A 38 8.87 19.41 -8.02
C GLU A 38 7.63 18.96 -8.81
N LEU A 39 7.60 17.68 -9.22
CA LEU A 39 6.51 17.06 -9.97
C LEU A 39 6.33 17.65 -11.38
N ASN A 40 7.37 18.28 -11.93
CA ASN A 40 7.40 18.69 -13.34
C ASN A 40 7.75 17.49 -14.20
N VAL A 41 6.97 17.27 -15.27
CA VAL A 41 7.17 16.16 -16.20
C VAL A 41 8.55 16.25 -16.87
N LEU A 42 9.23 15.11 -16.95
CA LEU A 42 10.53 14.95 -17.59
C LEU A 42 10.41 13.92 -18.72
N GLY A 43 10.83 14.32 -19.92
CA GLY A 43 10.80 13.45 -21.10
C GLY A 43 9.38 13.17 -21.61
N GLU A 44 9.26 12.12 -22.40
CA GLU A 44 7.98 11.70 -23.00
C GLU A 44 7.28 10.63 -22.14
N PRO A 45 5.94 10.55 -22.19
CA PRO A 45 5.19 9.45 -21.58
C PRO A 45 5.56 8.10 -22.19
N GLU A 46 5.65 7.07 -21.35
CA GLU A 46 5.88 5.68 -21.76
C GLU A 46 4.56 4.92 -21.69
N VAL A 47 3.99 4.54 -22.84
CA VAL A 47 2.76 3.75 -22.92
C VAL A 47 2.98 2.57 -23.85
N PHE A 48 2.69 1.35 -23.37
CA PHE A 48 2.82 0.15 -24.18
C PHE A 48 1.97 -1.00 -23.66
N TYR A 49 1.67 -1.96 -24.54
CA TYR A 49 0.77 -3.07 -24.26
C TYR A 49 1.53 -4.38 -24.08
N CYS A 50 0.94 -5.31 -23.32
CA CYS A 50 1.44 -6.66 -23.17
C CYS A 50 0.54 -7.64 -23.94
N LYS A 51 1.12 -8.38 -24.86
CA LYS A 51 0.46 -9.46 -25.58
C LYS A 51 0.12 -10.60 -24.61
N PRO A 52 -1.15 -11.00 -24.45
CA PRO A 52 -1.50 -12.17 -23.64
C PRO A 52 -1.00 -13.45 -24.32
N ALA A 53 -0.56 -14.40 -23.51
CA ALA A 53 -0.21 -15.74 -23.97
C ALA A 53 -1.49 -16.55 -24.30
N ASP A 54 -1.33 -17.64 -25.06
CA ASP A 54 -2.44 -18.48 -25.54
C ASP A 54 -2.99 -19.47 -24.48
N ASP A 55 -2.48 -19.38 -23.25
CA ASP A 55 -2.86 -20.20 -22.09
C ASP A 55 -3.79 -19.48 -21.10
N TYR A 56 -4.23 -18.25 -21.41
CA TYR A 56 -4.98 -17.40 -20.51
C TYR A 56 -6.19 -16.75 -21.19
N LEU A 57 -7.29 -16.63 -20.45
CA LEU A 57 -8.47 -15.86 -20.83
C LEU A 57 -8.71 -14.74 -19.81
N PRO A 58 -9.00 -13.50 -20.26
CA PRO A 58 -9.20 -12.37 -19.37
C PRO A 58 -10.50 -12.47 -18.59
N GLN A 59 -10.53 -11.87 -17.40
CA GLN A 59 -11.78 -11.66 -16.67
C GLN A 59 -12.67 -10.70 -17.48
N PRO A 60 -13.90 -11.07 -17.85
CA PRO A 60 -14.76 -10.22 -18.68
C PRO A 60 -15.01 -8.84 -18.05
N GLN A 61 -15.15 -8.78 -16.73
CA GLN A 61 -15.37 -7.53 -16.01
C GLN A 61 -14.17 -6.58 -16.10
N ALA A 62 -12.94 -7.10 -16.08
CA ALA A 62 -11.75 -6.26 -16.25
C ALA A 62 -11.76 -5.62 -17.65
N VAL A 63 -12.00 -6.42 -18.71
CA VAL A 63 -12.10 -5.91 -20.09
C VAL A 63 -13.19 -4.83 -20.23
N MET A 64 -14.32 -4.95 -19.51
CA MET A 64 -15.37 -3.92 -19.53
C MET A 64 -14.96 -2.63 -18.83
N ILE A 65 -14.11 -2.71 -17.80
CA ILE A 65 -13.62 -1.54 -17.06
C ILE A 65 -12.52 -0.84 -17.86
N THR A 66 -11.54 -1.60 -18.34
CA THR A 66 -10.36 -1.05 -19.04
C THR A 66 -10.66 -0.68 -20.50
N GLY A 67 -11.68 -1.30 -21.10
CA GLY A 67 -11.95 -1.19 -22.53
C GLY A 67 -10.92 -1.88 -23.44
N ILE A 68 -9.86 -2.47 -22.87
CA ILE A 68 -8.78 -3.11 -23.64
C ILE A 68 -9.15 -4.56 -23.92
N THR A 69 -9.37 -4.88 -25.19
CA THR A 69 -9.63 -6.26 -25.61
C THR A 69 -8.33 -7.07 -25.73
N PRO A 70 -8.36 -8.40 -25.54
CA PRO A 70 -7.17 -9.24 -25.77
C PRO A 70 -6.70 -9.17 -27.24
N GLN A 71 -7.59 -8.92 -28.20
CA GLN A 71 -7.26 -8.71 -29.61
C GLN A 71 -6.44 -7.43 -29.82
N GLU A 72 -6.80 -6.35 -29.13
CA GLU A 72 -6.07 -5.10 -29.16
C GLU A 72 -4.67 -5.24 -28.53
N ALA A 73 -4.59 -5.84 -27.33
CA ALA A 73 -3.31 -6.09 -26.67
C ALA A 73 -2.42 -7.04 -27.47
N LEU A 74 -3.01 -8.02 -28.18
CA LEU A 74 -2.31 -8.92 -29.10
C LEU A 74 -1.75 -8.19 -30.33
N ALA A 75 -2.47 -7.19 -30.85
CA ALA A 75 -2.09 -6.45 -32.05
C ALA A 75 -1.09 -5.32 -31.76
N LYS A 76 -1.22 -4.65 -30.61
CA LYS A 76 -0.39 -3.50 -30.21
C LYS A 76 0.80 -3.87 -29.31
N GLY A 77 0.71 -5.00 -28.60
CA GLY A 77 1.62 -5.34 -27.52
C GLY A 77 2.79 -6.24 -27.92
N ASP A 78 3.84 -6.17 -27.11
CA ASP A 78 4.97 -7.09 -27.15
C ASP A 78 4.74 -8.28 -26.22
N ASN A 79 5.54 -9.35 -26.35
CA ASN A 79 5.52 -10.46 -25.40
C ASN A 79 5.88 -10.01 -23.97
N GLU A 80 5.46 -10.78 -22.96
CA GLU A 80 5.66 -10.40 -21.55
C GLU A 80 7.15 -10.22 -21.18
N ALA A 81 8.07 -10.92 -21.85
CA ALA A 81 9.51 -10.77 -21.61
C ALA A 81 10.03 -9.38 -22.06
N THR A 82 9.58 -8.89 -23.21
CA THR A 82 9.92 -7.55 -23.71
C THR A 82 9.23 -6.47 -22.89
N PHE A 83 7.97 -6.70 -22.52
CA PHE A 83 7.21 -5.85 -21.61
C PHE A 83 7.92 -5.70 -20.26
N ALA A 84 8.35 -6.82 -19.66
CA ALA A 84 9.11 -6.86 -18.41
C ALA A 84 10.44 -6.10 -18.53
N ARG A 85 11.19 -6.30 -19.61
CA ARG A 85 12.45 -5.58 -19.86
C ARG A 85 12.23 -4.06 -19.87
N ARG A 86 11.24 -3.56 -20.62
CA ARG A 86 10.95 -2.13 -20.70
C ARG A 86 10.62 -1.53 -19.34
N ILE A 87 9.76 -2.19 -18.55
CA ILE A 87 9.42 -1.73 -17.19
C ILE A 87 10.66 -1.77 -16.30
N HIS A 88 11.44 -2.84 -16.35
CA HIS A 88 12.67 -2.98 -15.58
C HIS A 88 13.67 -1.87 -15.90
N ASP A 89 13.88 -1.54 -17.18
CA ASP A 89 14.77 -0.47 -17.63
C ASP A 89 14.33 0.90 -17.04
N LEU A 90 13.02 1.16 -16.99
CA LEU A 90 12.46 2.37 -16.36
C LEU A 90 12.62 2.39 -14.84
N PHE A 91 12.35 1.25 -14.18
CA PHE A 91 12.31 1.11 -12.73
C PHE A 91 13.70 1.05 -12.09
N THR A 92 14.75 0.77 -12.86
CA THR A 92 16.12 0.63 -12.37
C THR A 92 17.02 1.84 -12.63
N VAL A 93 16.48 2.91 -13.22
CA VAL A 93 17.16 4.21 -13.25
C VAL A 93 17.48 4.63 -11.80
N PRO A 94 18.74 4.96 -11.44
CA PRO A 94 19.12 5.34 -10.10
C PRO A 94 18.31 6.52 -9.53
N GLN A 95 18.18 6.58 -8.21
CA GLN A 95 17.51 7.65 -7.46
C GLN A 95 16.04 7.89 -7.88
N THR A 96 15.36 6.84 -8.33
CA THR A 96 13.95 6.88 -8.72
C THR A 96 13.05 6.51 -7.53
N CYS A 97 12.04 7.34 -7.26
CA CYS A 97 10.91 6.98 -6.41
C CYS A 97 9.75 6.50 -7.28
N ILE A 98 9.55 5.18 -7.36
CA ILE A 98 8.44 4.57 -8.11
C ILE A 98 7.16 4.75 -7.30
N VAL A 99 6.13 5.35 -7.89
CA VAL A 99 4.89 5.71 -7.19
C VAL A 99 3.68 5.57 -8.11
N GLY A 100 2.55 5.21 -7.53
CA GLY A 100 1.26 5.20 -8.20
C GLY A 100 0.15 5.50 -7.21
N TYR A 101 -1.06 5.05 -7.54
CA TYR A 101 -2.23 5.14 -6.69
C TYR A 101 -2.72 3.73 -6.34
N ASN A 102 -2.56 3.29 -5.09
CA ASN A 102 -2.78 1.90 -4.64
C ASN A 102 -1.75 0.88 -5.17
N ASN A 103 -0.62 1.34 -5.73
CA ASN A 103 0.40 0.49 -6.33
C ASN A 103 1.01 -0.51 -5.33
N VAL A 104 1.21 -0.14 -4.06
CA VAL A 104 1.87 -1.02 -3.08
C VAL A 104 1.09 -2.31 -2.80
N ARG A 105 -0.24 -2.29 -3.00
CA ARG A 105 -1.12 -3.45 -2.79
C ARG A 105 -1.55 -4.13 -4.09
N PHE A 106 -1.32 -3.51 -5.25
CA PHE A 106 -1.71 -4.05 -6.55
C PHE A 106 -0.56 -4.04 -7.56
N ASP A 107 -0.24 -2.89 -8.16
CA ASP A 107 0.71 -2.76 -9.26
C ASP A 107 2.14 -3.21 -8.94
N ASP A 108 2.60 -3.00 -7.70
CA ASP A 108 3.88 -3.52 -7.22
C ASP A 108 3.87 -5.06 -7.18
N GLU A 109 2.73 -5.66 -6.84
CA GLU A 109 2.58 -7.13 -6.86
C GLU A 109 2.46 -7.63 -8.31
N VAL A 110 1.84 -6.88 -9.23
CA VAL A 110 1.85 -7.17 -10.68
C VAL A 110 3.30 -7.14 -11.19
N THR A 111 4.04 -6.06 -10.92
CA THR A 111 5.45 -5.88 -11.29
C THR A 111 6.32 -7.02 -10.76
N ARG A 112 6.17 -7.38 -9.48
CA ARG A 112 6.88 -8.51 -8.87
C ARG A 112 6.65 -9.82 -9.61
N ASN A 113 5.40 -10.11 -9.98
CA ASN A 113 5.07 -11.34 -10.69
C ASN A 113 5.54 -11.31 -12.15
N ILE A 114 5.46 -10.16 -12.84
CA ILE A 114 6.03 -9.97 -14.19
C ILE A 114 7.54 -10.23 -14.15
N PHE A 115 8.27 -9.60 -13.23
CA PHE A 115 9.70 -9.79 -13.08
C PHE A 115 10.06 -11.23 -12.72
N TYR A 116 9.31 -11.83 -11.78
CA TYR A 116 9.49 -13.23 -11.41
C TYR A 116 9.31 -14.20 -12.59
N ARG A 117 8.23 -14.07 -13.36
CA ARG A 117 7.96 -14.92 -14.54
C ARG A 117 9.00 -14.75 -15.65
N ASN A 118 9.61 -13.57 -15.73
CA ASN A 118 10.53 -13.19 -16.81
C ASN A 118 11.99 -13.03 -16.35
N PHE A 119 12.37 -13.71 -15.25
CA PHE A 119 13.76 -13.86 -14.78
C PHE A 119 14.48 -12.56 -14.34
N TYR A 120 13.72 -11.55 -13.91
CA TYR A 120 14.26 -10.37 -13.22
C TYR A 120 14.15 -10.52 -11.71
N ASP A 121 15.02 -9.84 -10.94
CA ASP A 121 14.87 -9.77 -9.49
C ASP A 121 13.58 -8.99 -9.16
N PRO A 122 12.62 -9.60 -8.46
CA PRO A 122 11.32 -8.99 -8.24
C PRO A 122 11.31 -7.88 -7.19
N TYR A 123 12.42 -7.62 -6.50
CA TYR A 123 12.52 -6.66 -5.40
C TYR A 123 13.57 -5.58 -5.61
N ALA A 124 14.68 -5.90 -6.30
CA ALA A 124 15.85 -5.03 -6.48
C ALA A 124 15.50 -3.60 -6.93
N TRP A 125 14.57 -3.48 -7.87
CA TRP A 125 14.09 -2.21 -8.43
C TRP A 125 13.61 -1.20 -7.37
N SER A 126 13.10 -1.68 -6.23
CA SER A 126 12.51 -0.84 -5.18
C SER A 126 13.51 -0.29 -4.15
N TRP A 127 14.79 -0.68 -4.22
CA TRP A 127 15.80 -0.29 -3.21
C TRP A 127 17.24 -0.17 -3.71
N GLN A 128 17.64 -0.84 -4.79
CA GLN A 128 18.97 -0.69 -5.35
C GLN A 128 19.16 0.71 -5.94
N HIS A 129 20.40 1.18 -6.03
CA HIS A 129 20.74 2.48 -6.63
C HIS A 129 20.03 3.68 -5.99
N ASP A 130 19.79 3.60 -4.67
CA ASP A 130 19.01 4.58 -3.89
C ASP A 130 17.57 4.77 -4.40
N ASN A 131 17.03 3.77 -5.10
CA ASN A 131 15.61 3.76 -5.46
C ASN A 131 14.73 3.56 -4.23
N SER A 132 13.48 3.96 -4.37
CA SER A 132 12.46 3.79 -3.35
C SER A 132 11.10 3.62 -4.00
N ARG A 133 10.09 3.32 -3.18
CA ARG A 133 8.69 3.30 -3.61
C ARG A 133 7.82 4.13 -2.69
N TRP A 134 6.67 4.56 -3.20
CA TRP A 134 5.64 5.27 -2.46
C TRP A 134 4.25 4.97 -3.03
N ASP A 135 3.19 5.40 -2.34
CA ASP A 135 1.80 5.16 -2.74
C ASP A 135 0.94 6.33 -2.28
N LEU A 136 0.23 6.98 -3.21
CA LEU A 136 -0.57 8.16 -2.89
C LEU A 136 -1.92 7.85 -2.26
N LEU A 137 -2.43 6.62 -2.31
CA LEU A 137 -3.73 6.30 -1.72
C LEU A 137 -3.74 6.54 -0.20
N ASP A 138 -2.75 6.01 0.51
CA ASP A 138 -2.65 6.22 1.95
C ASP A 138 -2.18 7.66 2.29
N VAL A 139 -1.56 8.39 1.35
CA VAL A 139 -1.30 9.84 1.47
C VAL A 139 -2.61 10.63 1.45
N MET A 140 -3.52 10.34 0.51
CA MET A 140 -4.84 10.98 0.45
C MET A 140 -5.64 10.73 1.71
N ARG A 141 -5.67 9.48 2.20
CA ARG A 141 -6.30 9.13 3.48
C ARG A 141 -5.70 9.90 4.65
N ALA A 142 -4.37 10.00 4.71
CA ALA A 142 -3.69 10.73 5.77
C ALA A 142 -3.98 12.24 5.72
N CYS A 143 -4.06 12.81 4.52
CA CYS A 143 -4.42 14.20 4.32
C CYS A 143 -5.86 14.46 4.81
N TYR A 144 -6.84 13.65 4.39
CA TYR A 144 -8.21 13.73 4.88
C TYR A 144 -8.30 13.60 6.41
N ALA A 145 -7.59 12.64 6.98
CA ALA A 145 -7.68 12.33 8.41
C ALA A 145 -7.01 13.40 9.28
N LEU A 146 -5.85 13.89 8.86
CA LEU A 146 -5.00 14.72 9.72
C LEU A 146 -5.08 16.20 9.36
N ARG A 147 -5.10 16.54 8.06
CA ARG A 147 -5.03 17.94 7.59
C ARG A 147 -5.94 18.11 6.36
N PRO A 148 -7.27 18.03 6.53
CA PRO A 148 -8.21 18.03 5.41
C PRO A 148 -8.32 19.40 4.73
N GLU A 149 -7.90 20.47 5.38
CA GLU A 149 -8.13 21.84 4.93
C GLU A 149 -7.46 22.09 3.55
N GLY A 150 -8.20 22.70 2.63
CA GLY A 150 -7.69 23.10 1.30
C GLY A 150 -7.87 22.07 0.18
N ILE A 151 -8.43 20.89 0.46
CA ILE A 151 -8.79 19.87 -0.52
C ILE A 151 -10.28 19.54 -0.35
N ALA A 152 -11.00 19.39 -1.46
CA ALA A 152 -12.37 18.92 -1.46
C ALA A 152 -12.40 17.39 -1.35
N TRP A 153 -13.18 16.87 -0.40
CA TRP A 153 -13.26 15.45 -0.10
C TRP A 153 -14.64 14.91 -0.50
N PRO A 154 -14.75 14.14 -1.59
CA PRO A 154 -16.02 13.59 -2.04
C PRO A 154 -16.52 12.52 -1.08
N GLU A 155 -17.83 12.37 -1.00
CA GLU A 155 -18.50 11.27 -0.30
C GLU A 155 -18.95 10.21 -1.30
N ASN A 156 -19.05 8.96 -0.85
CA ASN A 156 -19.68 7.88 -1.60
C ASN A 156 -21.20 7.85 -1.35
N ASP A 157 -21.89 6.90 -1.98
CA ASP A 157 -23.35 6.74 -1.85
C ASP A 157 -23.83 6.45 -0.42
N GLU A 158 -22.92 6.07 0.48
CA GLU A 158 -23.18 5.80 1.91
C GLU A 158 -22.88 7.02 2.81
N GLY A 159 -22.50 8.17 2.24
CA GLY A 159 -22.09 9.36 2.99
C GLY A 159 -20.72 9.24 3.66
N LEU A 160 -19.88 8.31 3.21
CA LEU A 160 -18.53 8.09 3.71
C LEU A 160 -17.49 8.69 2.75
N PRO A 161 -16.31 9.12 3.24
CA PRO A 161 -15.28 9.71 2.38
C PRO A 161 -14.81 8.72 1.31
N SER A 162 -14.83 9.15 0.06
CA SER A 162 -14.36 8.39 -1.08
C SER A 162 -12.93 8.77 -1.46
N PHE A 163 -12.08 7.76 -1.64
CA PHE A 163 -10.69 7.92 -2.08
C PHE A 163 -10.46 7.30 -3.46
N ARG A 164 -11.52 7.15 -4.26
CA ARG A 164 -11.34 6.78 -5.66
C ARG A 164 -10.77 7.98 -6.44
N LEU A 165 -9.84 7.72 -7.35
CA LEU A 165 -9.05 8.78 -7.99
C LEU A 165 -9.93 9.68 -8.87
N GLU A 166 -10.89 9.09 -9.57
CA GLU A 166 -11.92 9.76 -10.37
C GLU A 166 -12.80 10.68 -9.51
N HIS A 167 -13.22 10.24 -8.32
CA HIS A 167 -14.01 11.09 -7.42
C HIS A 167 -13.20 12.28 -6.90
N LEU A 168 -11.94 12.05 -6.50
CA LEU A 168 -11.08 13.08 -5.95
C LEU A 168 -10.72 14.15 -6.99
N THR A 169 -10.40 13.73 -8.21
CA THR A 169 -10.07 14.65 -9.31
C THR A 169 -11.25 15.53 -9.68
N VAL A 170 -12.44 14.94 -9.88
CA VAL A 170 -13.68 15.69 -10.16
C VAL A 170 -13.99 16.69 -9.04
N ALA A 171 -13.94 16.26 -7.78
CA ALA A 171 -14.24 17.13 -6.63
C ALA A 171 -13.28 18.33 -6.50
N ASN A 172 -12.06 18.23 -7.04
CA ASN A 172 -11.04 19.27 -6.96
C ASN A 172 -10.82 20.02 -8.29
N GLY A 173 -11.70 19.84 -9.27
CA GLY A 173 -11.62 20.53 -10.57
C GLY A 173 -10.39 20.13 -11.40
N ILE A 174 -9.88 18.92 -11.19
CA ILE A 174 -8.80 18.33 -11.97
C ILE A 174 -9.43 17.54 -13.11
N GLU A 175 -9.00 17.84 -14.33
CA GLU A 175 -9.44 17.13 -15.52
C GLU A 175 -9.01 15.67 -15.47
N HIS A 176 -9.97 14.77 -15.67
CA HIS A 176 -9.76 13.32 -15.71
C HIS A 176 -10.57 12.77 -16.89
N GLN A 177 -10.05 12.99 -18.11
CA GLN A 177 -10.66 12.44 -19.33
C GLN A 177 -10.37 10.94 -19.41
N ASN A 178 -11.39 10.13 -19.72
CA ASN A 178 -11.32 8.66 -19.85
C ASN A 178 -10.65 7.98 -18.63
N ALA A 179 -11.35 7.98 -17.49
CA ALA A 179 -10.97 7.12 -16.37
C ALA A 179 -10.79 5.67 -16.86
N HIS A 180 -9.75 4.97 -16.39
CA HIS A 180 -9.33 3.64 -16.86
C HIS A 180 -8.57 3.62 -18.21
N ASP A 181 -7.95 4.75 -18.57
CA ASP A 181 -6.76 4.78 -19.42
C ASP A 181 -5.55 4.96 -18.51
N ALA A 182 -4.58 4.05 -18.57
CA ALA A 182 -3.43 4.03 -17.67
C ALA A 182 -2.68 5.39 -17.64
N MET A 183 -2.64 6.12 -18.76
CA MET A 183 -1.93 7.40 -18.82
C MET A 183 -2.77 8.54 -18.21
N ALA A 184 -4.09 8.51 -18.36
CA ALA A 184 -4.98 9.44 -17.67
C ALA A 184 -4.86 9.30 -16.15
N ASP A 185 -4.84 8.07 -15.65
CA ASP A 185 -4.68 7.78 -14.22
C ASP A 185 -3.30 8.20 -13.69
N VAL A 186 -2.23 8.05 -14.48
CA VAL A 186 -0.90 8.59 -14.15
C VAL A 186 -0.92 10.12 -14.01
N TYR A 187 -1.52 10.85 -14.95
CA TYR A 187 -1.62 12.32 -14.85
C TYR A 187 -2.50 12.78 -13.69
N ALA A 188 -3.63 12.11 -13.46
CA ALA A 188 -4.50 12.33 -12.32
C ALA A 188 -3.74 12.14 -11.00
N THR A 189 -2.93 11.08 -10.90
CA THR A 189 -2.09 10.79 -9.74
C THR A 189 -1.06 11.89 -9.49
N ILE A 190 -0.40 12.42 -10.53
CA ILE A 190 0.52 13.56 -10.43
C ILE A 190 -0.21 14.82 -9.97
N ALA A 191 -1.38 15.10 -10.52
CA ALA A 191 -2.17 16.26 -10.15
C ALA A 191 -2.59 16.21 -8.66
N MET A 192 -3.00 15.03 -8.17
CA MET A 192 -3.28 14.83 -6.74
C MET A 192 -2.03 15.01 -5.87
N ALA A 193 -0.87 14.51 -6.32
CA ALA A 193 0.40 14.74 -5.64
C ALA A 193 0.72 16.24 -5.51
N LYS A 194 0.57 17.00 -6.60
CA LYS A 194 0.76 18.46 -6.64
C LYS A 194 -0.22 19.18 -5.72
N LEU A 195 -1.48 18.75 -5.71
CA LEU A 195 -2.50 19.32 -4.85
C LEU A 195 -2.13 19.16 -3.37
N VAL A 196 -1.76 17.96 -2.94
CA VAL A 196 -1.34 17.71 -1.54
C VAL A 196 -0.05 18.47 -1.22
N LYS A 197 0.95 18.46 -2.12
CA LYS A 197 2.21 19.21 -1.93
C LYS A 197 1.95 20.71 -1.75
N THR A 198 0.98 21.28 -2.48
CA THR A 198 0.64 22.71 -2.42
C THR A 198 -0.17 23.05 -1.17
N ARG A 199 -1.21 22.25 -0.86
CA ARG A 199 -2.16 22.56 0.21
C ARG A 199 -1.64 22.16 1.59
N GLN A 200 -0.86 21.07 1.67
CA GLN A 200 -0.36 20.49 2.92
C GLN A 200 1.13 20.07 2.80
N PRO A 201 2.05 21.02 2.50
CA PRO A 201 3.46 20.72 2.21
C PRO A 201 4.17 19.97 3.35
N ARG A 202 3.95 20.40 4.61
CA ARG A 202 4.57 19.75 5.77
C ARG A 202 4.13 18.30 5.94
N LEU A 203 2.86 17.99 5.64
CA LEU A 203 2.35 16.62 5.70
C LEU A 203 2.93 15.80 4.54
N PHE A 204 2.96 16.36 3.33
CA PHE A 204 3.57 15.72 2.17
C PHE A 204 5.04 15.34 2.45
N ASP A 205 5.85 16.28 2.92
CA ASP A 205 7.27 16.05 3.25
C ASP A 205 7.45 15.02 4.37
N TYR A 206 6.59 15.08 5.39
CA TYR A 206 6.59 14.10 6.48
C TYR A 206 6.32 12.70 5.93
N LEU A 207 5.26 12.50 5.15
CA LEU A 207 4.87 11.20 4.62
C LEU A 207 5.89 10.68 3.60
N TYR A 208 6.38 11.55 2.71
CA TYR A 208 7.41 11.20 1.74
C TYR A 208 8.67 10.71 2.47
N SER A 209 9.16 11.46 3.46
CA SER A 209 10.34 11.07 4.21
C SER A 209 10.12 9.78 5.02
N HIS A 210 8.92 9.53 5.52
CA HIS A 210 8.55 8.32 6.28
C HIS A 210 8.11 7.15 5.40
N ARG A 211 8.26 7.20 4.07
CA ARG A 211 8.17 5.98 3.24
C ARG A 211 9.30 4.99 3.51
N ASN A 212 10.43 5.48 4.05
CA ASN A 212 11.60 4.68 4.34
C ASN A 212 11.43 3.86 5.63
N LYS A 213 11.59 2.54 5.53
CA LYS A 213 11.43 1.60 6.67
C LYS A 213 12.31 1.92 7.88
N ARG A 214 13.52 2.47 7.67
CA ARG A 214 14.42 2.84 8.78
C ARG A 214 13.89 4.05 9.54
N LYS A 215 13.35 5.05 8.83
CA LYS A 215 12.69 6.21 9.45
C LYS A 215 11.44 5.79 10.21
N LEU A 216 10.59 4.93 9.63
CA LEU A 216 9.42 4.39 10.34
C LEU A 216 9.81 3.64 11.61
N ALA A 217 10.85 2.81 11.57
CA ALA A 217 11.31 2.06 12.73
C ALA A 217 11.68 2.95 13.93
N THR A 218 12.14 4.19 13.70
CA THR A 218 12.45 5.15 14.79
C THR A 218 11.22 5.60 15.58
N LEU A 219 10.01 5.46 15.01
CA LEU A 219 8.77 5.79 15.71
C LEU A 219 8.33 4.67 16.67
N ILE A 220 8.85 3.45 16.48
CA ILE A 220 8.33 2.23 17.11
C ILE A 220 9.12 1.92 18.38
N ASP A 221 8.47 2.16 19.51
CA ASP A 221 8.97 1.77 20.84
C ASP A 221 8.09 0.65 21.41
N VAL A 222 8.51 -0.58 21.13
CA VAL A 222 7.84 -1.80 21.60
C VAL A 222 7.87 -1.87 23.14
N PRO A 223 9.02 -1.74 23.84
CA PRO A 223 9.05 -1.83 25.30
C PRO A 223 8.05 -0.89 25.99
N GLN A 224 7.95 0.37 25.57
CA GLN A 224 7.03 1.34 26.18
C GLN A 224 5.58 1.27 25.65
N MET A 225 5.32 0.43 24.63
CA MET A 225 4.06 0.43 23.88
C MET A 225 3.66 1.87 23.50
N LYS A 226 4.59 2.62 22.90
CA LYS A 226 4.36 4.04 22.61
C LYS A 226 3.23 4.17 21.58
N PRO A 227 2.13 4.89 21.91
CA PRO A 227 1.03 5.05 20.97
C PRO A 227 1.45 5.87 19.74
N LEU A 228 0.95 5.47 18.58
CA LEU A 228 1.16 6.10 17.29
C LEU A 228 -0.18 6.31 16.60
N VAL A 229 -0.29 7.34 15.77
CA VAL A 229 -1.37 7.43 14.79
C VAL A 229 -1.02 6.50 13.64
N HIS A 230 -1.99 5.70 13.19
CA HIS A 230 -1.87 4.91 11.98
C HIS A 230 -3.06 5.18 11.06
N VAL A 231 -2.77 5.43 9.79
CA VAL A 231 -3.78 5.57 8.73
C VAL A 231 -3.67 4.37 7.80
N SER A 232 -4.80 3.69 7.55
CA SER A 232 -4.87 2.47 6.76
C SER A 232 -6.31 2.16 6.36
N GLY A 233 -6.51 1.79 5.08
CA GLY A 233 -7.79 1.32 4.56
C GLY A 233 -8.52 0.29 5.43
N MET A 234 -7.79 -0.65 6.06
CA MET A 234 -8.33 -1.70 6.94
C MET A 234 -9.14 -1.18 8.15
N PHE A 235 -8.96 0.09 8.53
CA PHE A 235 -9.72 0.67 9.65
C PHE A 235 -11.14 1.10 9.25
N GLY A 236 -11.44 1.18 7.95
CA GLY A 236 -12.75 1.59 7.43
C GLY A 236 -12.90 3.11 7.26
N ALA A 237 -13.70 3.51 6.26
CA ALA A 237 -13.94 4.92 5.92
C ALA A 237 -14.74 5.67 7.00
N ALA A 238 -15.56 4.96 7.80
CA ALA A 238 -16.38 5.51 8.89
C ALA A 238 -15.58 6.28 9.96
N ARG A 239 -14.30 5.92 10.16
CA ARG A 239 -13.37 6.65 11.04
C ARG A 239 -12.22 7.30 10.29
N GLY A 240 -12.46 7.68 9.04
CA GLY A 240 -11.46 8.26 8.13
C GLY A 240 -10.20 7.40 7.99
N ASN A 241 -10.36 6.08 7.97
CA ASN A 241 -9.26 5.11 7.88
C ASN A 241 -8.17 5.28 8.95
N THR A 242 -8.50 5.80 10.13
CA THR A 242 -7.51 6.21 11.14
C THR A 242 -7.78 5.59 12.50
N SER A 243 -6.71 5.29 13.23
CA SER A 243 -6.78 4.93 14.65
C SER A 243 -5.49 5.28 15.39
N LEU A 244 -5.56 5.30 16.72
CA LEU A 244 -4.38 5.18 17.56
C LEU A 244 -4.03 3.70 17.73
N VAL A 245 -2.75 3.37 17.54
CA VAL A 245 -2.22 2.01 17.68
C VAL A 245 -1.06 1.98 18.66
N ALA A 246 -0.80 0.83 19.25
CA ALA A 246 0.43 0.60 20.01
C ALA A 246 1.17 -0.64 19.51
N PRO A 247 2.52 -0.63 19.47
CA PRO A 247 3.29 -1.80 19.09
C PRO A 247 3.37 -2.80 20.25
N LEU A 248 2.97 -4.04 20.01
CA LEU A 248 3.04 -5.13 21.00
C LEU A 248 4.34 -5.92 20.88
N ALA A 249 4.71 -6.31 19.65
CA ALA A 249 5.89 -7.10 19.35
C ALA A 249 6.29 -6.99 17.87
N TRP A 250 7.55 -7.32 17.57
CA TRP A 250 7.96 -7.61 16.19
C TRP A 250 7.40 -8.97 15.77
N HIS A 251 7.06 -9.12 14.49
CA HIS A 251 6.58 -10.39 13.97
C HIS A 251 7.70 -11.45 14.05
N PRO A 252 7.41 -12.70 14.47
CA PRO A 252 8.43 -13.74 14.71
C PRO A 252 9.23 -14.11 13.45
N GLU A 253 8.58 -14.19 12.29
CA GLU A 253 9.24 -14.55 11.02
C GLU A 253 9.51 -13.35 10.08
N ASN A 254 8.51 -12.49 9.85
CA ASN A 254 8.64 -11.35 8.93
C ASN A 254 9.31 -10.15 9.59
N ARG A 255 10.61 -9.98 9.34
CA ARG A 255 11.43 -8.85 9.88
C ARG A 255 10.92 -7.45 9.52
N ASN A 256 10.08 -7.31 8.49
CA ASN A 256 9.51 -6.02 8.10
C ASN A 256 8.12 -5.78 8.72
N ALA A 257 7.59 -6.68 9.56
CA ALA A 257 6.27 -6.57 10.15
C ALA A 257 6.31 -6.35 11.67
N VAL A 258 5.43 -5.47 12.15
CA VAL A 258 5.21 -5.21 13.58
C VAL A 258 3.76 -5.54 13.89
N ILE A 259 3.55 -6.24 14.99
CA ILE A 259 2.23 -6.54 15.53
C ILE A 259 1.76 -5.31 16.30
N MET A 260 0.74 -4.65 15.78
CA MET A 260 0.11 -3.48 16.36
C MET A 260 -1.27 -3.85 16.93
N VAL A 261 -1.63 -3.25 18.05
CA VAL A 261 -3.00 -3.26 18.56
C VAL A 261 -3.72 -1.98 18.13
N ASP A 262 -4.97 -2.10 17.72
CA ASP A 262 -5.90 -0.98 17.53
C ASP A 262 -6.47 -0.55 18.88
N LEU A 263 -6.00 0.58 19.42
CA LEU A 263 -6.40 1.04 20.75
C LEU A 263 -7.85 1.52 20.82
N ALA A 264 -8.51 1.75 19.67
CA ALA A 264 -9.94 2.06 19.63
C ALA A 264 -10.81 0.80 19.74
N GLY A 265 -10.23 -0.39 19.56
CA GLY A 265 -10.91 -1.66 19.62
C GLY A 265 -11.29 -2.09 21.05
N ASP A 266 -12.04 -3.18 21.13
CA ASP A 266 -12.31 -3.88 22.39
C ASP A 266 -11.12 -4.77 22.76
N MET A 267 -10.57 -4.59 23.97
CA MET A 267 -9.41 -5.34 24.45
C MET A 267 -9.77 -6.71 25.02
N ALA A 268 -11.06 -7.01 25.26
CA ALA A 268 -11.50 -8.28 25.86
C ALA A 268 -10.95 -9.51 25.13
N PRO A 269 -10.97 -9.62 23.77
CA PRO A 269 -10.36 -10.75 23.08
C PRO A 269 -8.86 -10.94 23.40
N LEU A 270 -8.13 -9.83 23.59
CA LEU A 270 -6.71 -9.87 23.93
C LEU A 270 -6.44 -10.20 25.39
N LEU A 271 -7.42 -10.06 26.28
CA LEU A 271 -7.24 -10.33 27.71
C LEU A 271 -7.75 -11.73 28.07
N GLU A 272 -8.85 -12.17 27.45
CA GLU A 272 -9.60 -13.36 27.85
C GLU A 272 -9.27 -14.61 27.04
N LEU A 273 -9.08 -14.49 25.72
CA LEU A 273 -8.85 -15.65 24.84
C LEU A 273 -7.41 -16.15 24.94
N ASP A 274 -7.18 -17.44 24.70
CA ASP A 274 -5.83 -17.97 24.45
C ASP A 274 -5.35 -17.67 23.02
N ALA A 275 -4.12 -18.11 22.68
CA ALA A 275 -3.54 -17.83 21.37
C ALA A 275 -4.30 -18.49 20.20
N ASP A 276 -4.85 -19.69 20.39
CA ASP A 276 -5.51 -20.43 19.32
C ASP A 276 -6.90 -19.86 19.04
N ALA A 277 -7.69 -19.61 20.09
CA ALA A 277 -8.99 -18.95 19.97
C ALA A 277 -8.85 -17.51 19.44
N LEU A 278 -7.80 -16.78 19.84
CA LEU A 278 -7.52 -15.45 19.31
C LEU A 278 -7.11 -15.49 17.83
N ARG A 279 -6.37 -16.53 17.41
CA ARG A 279 -6.01 -16.74 16.00
C ARG A 279 -7.24 -17.04 15.15
N GLU A 280 -8.10 -17.94 15.60
CA GLU A 280 -9.38 -18.21 14.95
C GLU A 280 -10.18 -16.90 14.82
N ARG A 281 -10.34 -16.16 15.93
CA ARG A 281 -11.03 -14.87 15.95
C ARG A 281 -10.45 -13.84 14.97
N LEU A 282 -9.14 -13.84 14.76
CA LEU A 282 -8.45 -12.92 13.84
C LEU A 282 -8.75 -13.24 12.38
N TYR A 283 -8.90 -14.52 12.02
CA TYR A 283 -9.11 -14.96 10.65
C TYR A 283 -10.59 -15.23 10.30
N THR A 284 -11.50 -15.16 11.27
CA THR A 284 -12.94 -15.17 11.00
C THR A 284 -13.38 -13.83 10.38
N PRO A 285 -14.03 -13.85 9.20
CA PRO A 285 -14.57 -12.64 8.59
C PRO A 285 -15.56 -11.90 9.50
N ARG A 286 -15.58 -10.57 9.43
CA ARG A 286 -16.45 -9.75 10.30
C ARG A 286 -17.93 -10.11 10.18
N ALA A 287 -18.40 -10.49 8.99
CA ALA A 287 -19.78 -10.90 8.75
C ALA A 287 -20.17 -12.19 9.49
N GLU A 288 -19.20 -13.06 9.79
CA GLU A 288 -19.40 -14.34 10.48
C GLU A 288 -19.24 -14.22 12.01
N LEU A 289 -18.67 -13.11 12.50
CA LEU A 289 -18.46 -12.88 13.93
C LEU A 289 -19.76 -12.53 14.70
N GLY A 290 -20.83 -12.13 14.02
CA GLY A 290 -22.04 -11.62 14.65
C GLY A 290 -21.73 -10.46 15.61
N ASP A 291 -22.21 -10.56 16.85
CA ASP A 291 -22.02 -9.54 17.88
C ASP A 291 -20.65 -9.62 18.60
N LEU A 292 -19.83 -10.63 18.30
CA LEU A 292 -18.54 -10.79 18.96
C LEU A 292 -17.55 -9.67 18.55
N PRO A 293 -16.75 -9.16 19.50
CA PRO A 293 -15.68 -8.23 19.18
C PRO A 293 -14.60 -8.96 18.36
N ALA A 294 -14.16 -8.32 17.27
CA ALA A 294 -13.03 -8.77 16.48
C ALA A 294 -11.72 -8.65 17.29
N ALA A 295 -10.72 -9.47 16.96
CA ALA A 295 -9.39 -9.33 17.54
C ALA A 295 -8.78 -7.98 17.12
N PRO A 296 -8.49 -7.04 18.04
CA PRO A 296 -8.06 -5.69 17.70
C PRO A 296 -6.56 -5.65 17.35
N ILE A 297 -6.03 -6.63 16.63
CA ILE A 297 -4.62 -6.70 16.25
C ILE A 297 -4.46 -6.70 14.74
N LYS A 298 -3.38 -6.09 14.27
CA LYS A 298 -3.02 -6.07 12.85
C LYS A 298 -1.51 -6.05 12.68
N LEU A 299 -1.07 -6.44 11.49
CA LEU A 299 0.30 -6.26 11.07
C LEU A 299 0.48 -4.90 10.39
N VAL A 300 1.57 -4.21 10.73
CA VAL A 300 2.07 -3.06 9.98
C VAL A 300 3.38 -3.45 9.32
N HIS A 301 3.37 -3.48 7.99
CA HIS A 301 4.53 -3.86 7.17
C HIS A 301 5.35 -2.62 6.79
N LEU A 302 6.50 -2.41 7.43
CA LEU A 302 7.34 -1.21 7.27
C LEU A 302 7.88 -1.00 5.87
N ASN A 303 7.95 -2.07 5.06
CA ASN A 303 8.37 -1.98 3.66
C ASN A 303 7.21 -1.60 2.73
N LYS A 304 5.95 -1.58 3.18
CA LYS A 304 4.75 -1.25 2.38
C LYS A 304 4.25 0.18 2.65
N CYS A 305 5.17 1.12 2.85
CA CYS A 305 4.88 2.55 3.02
C CYS A 305 3.75 2.89 4.02
N PRO A 306 3.67 2.25 5.20
CA PRO A 306 2.55 2.49 6.11
C PRO A 306 2.62 3.90 6.68
N VAL A 307 1.47 4.57 6.76
CA VAL A 307 1.39 5.89 7.41
C VAL A 307 1.41 5.71 8.92
N LEU A 308 2.51 6.10 9.56
CA LEU A 308 2.67 6.18 11.00
C LEU A 308 3.10 7.59 11.40
N ALA A 309 2.52 8.10 12.49
CA ALA A 309 2.94 9.37 13.08
C ALA A 309 2.87 9.33 14.61
N GLN A 310 3.52 10.29 15.27
CA GLN A 310 3.40 10.43 16.73
C GLN A 310 1.95 10.71 17.13
N ALA A 311 1.52 10.23 18.30
CA ALA A 311 0.13 10.35 18.77
C ALA A 311 -0.44 11.78 18.70
N ASN A 312 0.37 12.79 19.03
CA ASN A 312 -0.01 14.22 19.00
C ASN A 312 -0.27 14.78 17.59
N THR A 313 0.01 14.02 16.53
CA THR A 313 -0.28 14.43 15.15
C THR A 313 -1.79 14.47 14.89
N LEU A 314 -2.53 13.57 15.54
CA LEU A 314 -4.00 13.57 15.59
C LEU A 314 -4.43 14.56 16.68
N ARG A 315 -4.92 15.74 16.27
CA ARG A 315 -5.40 16.77 17.20
C ARG A 315 -6.76 16.36 17.77
N PRO A 316 -7.16 16.81 18.97
CA PRO A 316 -8.47 16.51 19.54
C PRO A 316 -9.63 16.80 18.56
N GLN A 317 -9.62 17.96 17.90
CA GLN A 317 -10.62 18.33 16.89
C GLN A 317 -10.67 17.38 15.67
N ASP A 318 -9.53 16.79 15.28
CA ASP A 318 -9.49 15.83 14.19
C ASP A 318 -10.05 14.48 14.68
N ALA A 319 -9.72 14.08 15.91
CA ALA A 319 -10.26 12.88 16.52
C ALA A 319 -11.78 12.95 16.69
N ASP A 320 -12.31 14.09 17.15
CA ASP A 320 -13.75 14.33 17.28
C ASP A 320 -14.46 14.23 15.92
N ARG A 321 -13.89 14.87 14.87
CA ARG A 321 -14.42 14.78 13.50
C ARG A 321 -14.44 13.34 12.97
N LEU A 322 -13.49 12.52 13.37
CA LEU A 322 -13.37 11.12 12.94
C LEU A 322 -14.07 10.13 13.89
N GLY A 323 -14.70 10.59 14.97
CA GLY A 323 -15.35 9.72 15.96
C GLY A 323 -14.38 8.85 16.77
N ILE A 324 -13.14 9.28 16.95
CA ILE A 324 -12.09 8.54 17.68
C ILE A 324 -11.96 9.09 19.10
N SER A 325 -12.28 8.28 20.11
CA SER A 325 -12.04 8.66 21.51
C SER A 325 -10.57 8.47 21.90
N ILE A 326 -9.80 9.57 21.95
CA ILE A 326 -8.41 9.56 22.42
C ILE A 326 -8.32 9.02 23.85
N GLN A 327 -9.24 9.44 24.73
CA GLN A 327 -9.25 9.02 26.12
C GLN A 327 -9.37 7.50 26.26
N ARG A 328 -10.33 6.89 25.56
CA ARG A 328 -10.49 5.42 25.53
C ARG A 328 -9.23 4.72 25.01
N CYS A 329 -8.59 5.27 23.98
CA CYS A 329 -7.35 4.71 23.45
C CYS A 329 -6.21 4.73 24.49
N LEU A 330 -6.11 5.81 25.28
CA LEU A 330 -5.11 5.94 26.34
C LEU A 330 -5.39 4.98 27.51
N GLU A 331 -6.65 4.80 27.90
CA GLU A 331 -7.08 3.81 28.90
C GLU A 331 -6.73 2.40 28.46
N ASN A 332 -7.05 2.03 27.22
CA ASN A 332 -6.65 0.74 26.63
C ASN A 332 -5.13 0.56 26.59
N ALA A 333 -4.37 1.61 26.28
CA ALA A 333 -2.91 1.55 26.32
C ALA A 333 -2.37 1.30 27.74
N GLN A 334 -2.96 1.92 28.77
CA GLN A 334 -2.61 1.67 30.17
C GLN A 334 -2.97 0.24 30.59
N LEU A 335 -4.16 -0.23 30.21
CA LEU A 335 -4.62 -1.60 30.46
C LEU A 335 -3.64 -2.64 29.88
N LEU A 336 -3.19 -2.45 28.64
CA LEU A 336 -2.22 -3.36 28.01
C LEU A 336 -0.83 -3.30 28.65
N ARG A 337 -0.37 -2.13 29.11
CA ARG A 337 0.89 -2.01 29.85
C ARG A 337 0.84 -2.75 31.18
N ALA A 338 -0.32 -2.77 31.84
CA ALA A 338 -0.55 -3.55 33.06
C ALA A 338 -0.66 -5.07 32.81
N ASN A 339 -0.81 -5.49 31.54
CA ASN A 339 -0.99 -6.88 31.14
C ASN A 339 0.08 -7.32 30.12
N PRO A 340 1.38 -7.39 30.51
CA PRO A 340 2.48 -7.70 29.58
C PRO A 340 2.38 -9.09 28.94
N GLN A 341 1.66 -10.03 29.57
CA GLN A 341 1.41 -11.39 29.04
C GLN A 341 0.69 -11.40 27.68
N VAL A 342 -0.01 -10.31 27.33
CA VAL A 342 -0.64 -10.15 26.01
C VAL A 342 0.39 -10.20 24.88
N ARG A 343 1.64 -9.74 25.13
CA ARG A 343 2.70 -9.74 24.11
C ARG A 343 3.08 -11.15 23.67
N GLU A 344 3.30 -12.04 24.62
CA GLU A 344 3.67 -13.43 24.34
C GLU A 344 2.56 -14.14 23.56
N LYS A 345 1.31 -13.91 23.96
CA LYS A 345 0.13 -14.44 23.27
C LYS A 345 0.06 -13.98 21.81
N VAL A 346 0.20 -12.69 21.52
CA VAL A 346 0.11 -12.21 20.13
C VAL A 346 1.29 -12.67 19.28
N VAL A 347 2.49 -12.87 19.86
CA VAL A 347 3.61 -13.46 19.14
C VAL A 347 3.29 -14.91 18.75
N ALA A 348 2.71 -15.70 19.66
CA ALA A 348 2.30 -17.07 19.39
C ALA A 348 1.26 -17.16 18.26
N VAL A 349 0.25 -16.26 18.26
CA VAL A 349 -0.76 -16.18 17.18
C VAL A 349 -0.13 -16.14 15.79
N TYR A 350 0.93 -15.33 15.61
CA TYR A 350 1.61 -15.13 14.33
C TYR A 350 2.77 -16.10 14.06
N ALA A 351 3.21 -16.88 15.05
CA ALA A 351 4.28 -17.88 14.86
C ALA A 351 3.80 -19.15 14.14
N GLU A 352 2.51 -19.50 14.28
CA GLU A 352 1.96 -20.74 13.72
C GLU A 352 1.22 -20.56 12.39
N ALA A 353 0.68 -19.36 12.13
CA ALA A 353 -0.04 -19.06 10.90
C ALA A 353 0.79 -19.26 9.61
N SER A 354 2.12 -19.19 9.71
CA SER A 354 3.06 -19.43 8.61
C SER A 354 3.10 -20.89 8.13
N ARG A 355 2.67 -21.86 8.98
CA ARG A 355 2.77 -23.29 8.67
C ARG A 355 1.57 -23.85 7.90
N SER A 356 0.38 -23.26 8.03
CA SER A 356 -0.86 -23.82 7.47
C SER A 356 -1.21 -23.35 6.05
N CYS A 357 -0.56 -22.29 5.53
CA CYS A 357 -0.92 -21.64 4.27
C CYS A 357 0.05 -21.92 3.10
N ARG A 358 0.52 -23.17 2.90
CA ARG A 358 1.26 -23.55 1.68
C ARG A 358 0.28 -24.08 0.61
N PRO A 359 0.14 -23.42 -0.55
CA PRO A 359 -0.70 -23.94 -1.64
C PRO A 359 -0.17 -25.28 -2.15
N LYS A 360 -1.08 -26.24 -2.44
CA LYS A 360 -0.78 -27.52 -3.10
C LYS A 360 -0.81 -27.43 -4.64
N THR A 361 -0.65 -26.23 -5.21
CA THR A 361 -0.69 -26.04 -6.67
C THR A 361 0.71 -26.14 -7.27
N SER A 362 0.81 -26.71 -8.48
CA SER A 362 2.05 -26.85 -9.26
C SER A 362 2.54 -25.55 -9.90
N THR A 363 1.77 -24.46 -9.79
CA THR A 363 2.22 -23.11 -10.16
C THR A 363 3.22 -22.64 -9.11
N PRO A 364 4.49 -22.37 -9.45
CA PRO A 364 5.47 -21.99 -8.47
C PRO A 364 5.07 -20.65 -7.81
N SER A 365 4.84 -20.66 -6.50
CA SER A 365 4.41 -19.47 -5.78
C SER A 365 5.60 -18.56 -5.49
N PHE A 366 5.44 -17.29 -5.84
CA PHE A 366 6.34 -16.16 -5.57
C PHE A 366 6.80 -16.07 -4.09
N THR A 367 6.00 -16.62 -3.17
CA THR A 367 6.18 -16.53 -1.72
C THR A 367 7.05 -17.65 -1.12
N MET A 368 7.55 -18.60 -1.93
CA MET A 368 8.27 -19.78 -1.44
C MET A 368 9.73 -19.55 -0.96
N GLY A 369 10.22 -18.31 -1.00
CA GLY A 369 11.52 -17.93 -0.44
C GLY A 369 12.33 -17.01 -1.36
N SER A 370 13.25 -16.24 -0.78
CA SER A 370 14.21 -15.44 -1.53
C SER A 370 15.18 -16.34 -2.31
N LEU A 371 15.33 -16.10 -3.61
CA LEU A 371 16.43 -16.66 -4.39
C LEU A 371 17.75 -16.28 -3.72
N ALA A 372 18.65 -17.25 -3.54
CA ALA A 372 19.96 -17.01 -2.97
C ALA A 372 20.70 -16.00 -3.86
N MET A 373 20.97 -14.79 -3.35
CA MET A 373 21.88 -13.87 -4.03
C MET A 373 23.26 -14.55 -4.11
N PRO A 374 23.93 -14.56 -5.27
CA PRO A 374 25.33 -14.94 -5.33
C PRO A 374 26.09 -13.97 -4.44
N THR A 375 26.77 -14.49 -3.41
CA THR A 375 27.76 -13.70 -2.69
C THR A 375 28.82 -13.29 -3.69
N ALA A 376 28.82 -12.02 -4.07
CA ALA A 376 29.92 -11.41 -4.82
C ALA A 376 31.19 -11.60 -3.97
N ARG A 377 32.01 -12.60 -4.34
CA ARG A 377 33.38 -12.68 -3.86
C ARG A 377 34.09 -11.44 -4.41
N ARG A 378 34.70 -10.70 -3.50
CA ARG A 378 35.48 -9.49 -3.76
C ARG A 378 36.55 -9.69 -4.82
#